data_AF-A0A2P8VT37-F1
#
_entry.id   AF-A0A2P8VT37-F1
#
_cell.length_a   1.000
_cell.length_b   1.000
_cell.length_c   1.000
_cell.angle_alpha   90.00
_cell.angle_beta   90.00
_cell.angle_gamma   90.00
#
_symmetry.space_group_name_H-M   'P 1'
#
loop_
_entity.id
_entity.type
_entity.pdbx_description
1 polymer ?
#
loop_
_entity_poly.entity_id
_entity_poly.type
_entity_poly.pdbx_seq_one_letter_code
_entity_poly.pdbx_strand_id
1 'polypeptide(L)'
;MLTSLQNPLVKSIRKLHQAKARRSQAQFLLEGTHLIQEALATHYPLAIACYTPAWAEAHADLALALERSVERVELVSDAVLGGMATT
;
A
#
# COMPACT_ATOMS: atom_id res chain seq x y z
N MET A 1 -8.68 6.09 8.55
CA MET A 1 -7.29 5.79 8.96
C MET A 1 -7.25 4.50 9.76
N LEU A 2 -6.49 3.49 9.32
CA LEU A 2 -6.30 2.23 10.03
C LEU A 2 -5.16 2.36 11.05
N THR A 3 -5.44 1.97 12.30
CA THR A 3 -4.48 2.04 13.41
C THR A 3 -4.22 0.69 14.07
N SER A 4 -4.96 -0.35 13.68
CA SER A 4 -4.88 -1.68 14.31
C SER A 4 -4.19 -2.69 13.40
N LEU A 5 -3.12 -3.32 13.93
CA LEU A 5 -2.47 -4.48 13.31
C LEU A 5 -3.39 -5.71 13.22
N GLN A 6 -4.51 -5.71 13.96
CA GLN A 6 -5.48 -6.79 13.92
C GLN A 6 -6.49 -6.65 12.77
N ASN A 7 -6.49 -5.53 12.06
CA ASN A 7 -7.38 -5.28 10.93
C ASN A 7 -7.21 -6.38 9.84
N PRO A 8 -8.31 -6.93 9.29
CA PRO A 8 -8.24 -7.99 8.28
C PRO A 8 -7.42 -7.64 7.04
N LEU A 9 -7.51 -6.39 6.55
CA LEU A 9 -6.72 -5.91 5.41
C LEU A 9 -5.23 -5.92 5.75
N VAL A 10 -4.87 -5.37 6.91
CA VAL A 10 -3.48 -5.35 7.40
C VAL A 10 -2.92 -6.77 7.51
N LYS A 11 -3.70 -7.72 8.03
CA LYS A 11 -3.32 -9.14 8.06
C LYS A 11 -3.15 -9.72 6.66
N SER A 12 -4.01 -9.37 5.70
CA SER A 12 -3.92 -9.83 4.32
C SER A 12 -2.64 -9.34 3.65
N ILE A 13 -2.34 -8.04 3.77
CA ILE A 13 -1.13 -7.40 3.25
C ILE A 13 0.11 -8.10 3.83
N ARG A 14 0.16 -8.30 5.16
CA ARG A 14 1.28 -9.00 5.80
C ARG A 14 1.51 -10.42 5.28
N LYS A 15 0.44 -11.12 4.87
CA LYS A 15 0.58 -12.46 4.28
C LYS A 15 1.28 -12.42 2.93
N LEU A 16 1.18 -11.32 2.15
CA LEU A 16 1.81 -11.18 0.83
C LEU A 16 3.35 -11.20 0.87
N HIS A 17 3.96 -11.09 2.03
CA HIS A 17 5.39 -11.41 2.22
C HIS A 17 5.73 -12.88 1.94
N GLN A 18 4.77 -13.78 2.11
CA GLN A 18 4.92 -15.21 1.88
C GLN A 18 4.61 -15.57 0.43
N ALA A 19 5.52 -16.31 -0.23
CA ALA A 19 5.35 -16.73 -1.63
C ALA A 19 4.05 -17.52 -1.87
N LYS A 20 3.64 -18.37 -0.90
CA LYS A 20 2.38 -19.12 -0.99
C LYS A 20 1.16 -18.19 -1.05
N ALA A 21 1.13 -17.14 -0.23
CA ALA A 21 0.04 -16.18 -0.19
C ALA A 21 -0.04 -15.37 -1.49
N ARG A 22 1.12 -14.92 -2.02
CA ARG A 22 1.18 -14.22 -3.32
C ARG A 22 0.58 -15.04 -4.45
N ARG A 23 0.96 -16.32 -4.52
CA ARG A 23 0.40 -17.25 -5.51
C ARG A 23 -1.09 -17.46 -5.34
N SER A 24 -1.57 -17.65 -4.11
CA SER A 24 -2.99 -17.87 -3.85
C SER A 24 -3.87 -16.65 -4.09
N GLN A 25 -3.32 -15.45 -3.85
CA GLN A 25 -4.05 -14.18 -3.98
C GLN A 25 -3.82 -13.52 -5.35
N ALA A 26 -2.88 -14.03 -6.15
CA ALA A 26 -2.39 -13.40 -7.38
C ALA A 26 -1.99 -11.92 -7.18
N GLN A 27 -1.40 -11.62 -6.01
CA GLN A 27 -1.05 -10.27 -5.58
C GLN A 27 0.35 -10.26 -4.98
N PHE A 28 1.00 -9.10 -5.00
CA PHE A 28 2.28 -8.86 -4.35
C PHE A 28 2.34 -7.41 -3.85
N LEU A 29 3.37 -7.09 -3.06
CA LEU A 29 3.56 -5.76 -2.49
C LEU A 29 4.55 -4.96 -3.31
N LEU A 30 4.23 -3.70 -3.55
CA LEU A 30 5.15 -2.67 -4.00
C LEU A 30 5.40 -1.74 -2.82
N GLU A 31 6.63 -1.74 -2.31
CA GLU A 31 7.02 -0.97 -1.13
C GLU A 31 8.02 0.12 -1.53
N GLY A 32 7.70 1.37 -1.20
CA GLY A 32 8.56 2.52 -1.46
C GLY A 32 8.00 3.49 -2.49
N THR A 33 8.28 4.78 -2.28
CA THR A 33 7.75 5.89 -3.09
C THR A 33 8.15 5.79 -4.56
N HIS A 34 9.41 5.43 -4.84
CA HIS A 34 9.87 5.30 -6.22
C HIS A 34 9.13 4.20 -6.99
N LEU A 35 8.91 3.03 -6.38
CA LEU A 35 8.15 1.96 -7.04
C LEU A 35 6.70 2.37 -7.34
N ILE A 36 6.08 3.14 -6.45
CA ILE A 36 4.74 3.69 -6.67
C ILE A 36 4.74 4.66 -7.86
N GLN A 37 5.75 5.52 -7.97
CA GLN A 37 5.88 6.46 -9.10
C GLN A 37 6.00 5.71 -10.42
N GLU A 38 6.86 4.69 -10.50
CA GLU A 38 7.03 3.89 -11.70
C GLU A 38 5.75 3.11 -12.07
N ALA A 39 5.05 2.56 -11.07
CA ALA A 39 3.77 1.89 -11.28
C ALA A 39 2.71 2.83 -11.87
N LEU A 40 2.61 4.06 -11.34
CA LEU A 40 1.70 5.08 -11.87
C LEU A 40 2.10 5.53 -13.28
N ALA A 41 3.39 5.79 -13.52
CA ALA A 41 3.90 6.22 -14.82
C ALA A 41 3.65 5.17 -15.93
N THR A 42 3.79 3.89 -15.59
CA THR A 42 3.56 2.76 -16.50
C THR A 42 2.11 2.28 -16.53
N HIS A 43 1.20 2.92 -15.78
CA HIS A 43 -0.21 2.55 -15.66
C HIS A 43 -0.39 1.09 -15.19
N TYR A 44 0.53 0.62 -14.34
CA TYR A 44 0.45 -0.71 -13.75
C TYR A 44 -0.79 -0.80 -12.84
N PRO A 45 -1.61 -1.87 -12.93
CA PRO A 45 -2.82 -1.98 -12.15
C PRO A 45 -2.49 -2.15 -10.66
N LEU A 46 -2.90 -1.16 -9.86
CA LEU A 46 -2.80 -1.18 -8.40
C LEU A 46 -4.18 -1.45 -7.80
N ALA A 47 -4.26 -2.42 -6.89
CA ALA A 47 -5.53 -2.78 -6.25
C ALA A 47 -5.82 -1.94 -5.00
N ILE A 48 -4.83 -1.82 -4.12
CA ILE A 48 -4.96 -1.12 -2.83
C ILE A 48 -3.69 -0.31 -2.58
N ALA A 49 -3.85 0.96 -2.20
CA ALA A 49 -2.76 1.82 -1.76
C ALA A 49 -2.89 2.10 -0.26
N CYS A 50 -1.79 1.96 0.48
CA CYS A 50 -1.73 2.29 1.90
C CYS A 50 -0.59 3.28 2.14
N TYR A 51 -0.87 4.41 2.79
CA TYR A 51 0.14 5.41 3.13
C TYR A 51 -0.24 6.15 4.42
N THR A 52 0.74 6.80 5.05
CA THR A 52 0.49 7.60 6.26
C THR A 52 0.03 9.02 5.90
N PRO A 53 -0.67 9.72 6.81
CA PRO A 53 -1.00 11.13 6.62
C PRO A 53 0.25 11.99 6.34
N ALA A 54 1.33 11.78 7.09
CA ALA A 54 2.59 12.49 6.91
C ALA A 54 3.18 12.26 5.51
N TRP A 55 3.09 11.04 4.98
CA TRP A 55 3.53 10.75 3.62
C TRP A 55 2.69 11.46 2.57
N ALA A 56 1.36 11.48 2.75
CA ALA A 56 0.43 12.16 1.85
C ALA A 56 0.66 13.68 1.82
N GLU A 57 0.94 14.29 2.97
CA GLU A 57 1.30 15.71 3.05
C GLU A 57 2.61 16.02 2.32
N ALA A 58 3.63 15.16 2.49
CA ALA A 58 4.92 15.32 1.80
C ALA A 58 4.86 15.03 0.29
N HIS A 59 3.90 14.22 -0.16
CA HIS A 59 3.77 13.76 -1.55
C HIS A 59 2.34 13.94 -2.08
N ALA A 60 1.77 15.13 -1.91
CA ALA A 60 0.36 15.40 -2.21
C ALA A 60 -0.05 15.01 -3.64
N ASP A 61 0.80 15.28 -4.63
CA ASP A 61 0.54 14.93 -6.03
C ASP A 61 0.45 13.41 -6.25
N LEU A 62 1.30 12.63 -5.56
CA LEU A 62 1.27 11.17 -5.64
C LEU A 62 0.07 10.59 -4.90
N ALA A 63 -0.28 11.14 -3.74
CA ALA A 63 -1.48 10.75 -3.02
C ALA A 63 -2.74 10.96 -3.89
N LEU A 64 -2.87 12.14 -4.52
CA LEU A 64 -3.97 12.45 -5.42
C LEU A 64 -3.98 11.53 -6.66
N ALA A 65 -2.81 11.20 -7.22
CA ALA A 65 -2.73 10.25 -8.33
C ALA A 65 -3.20 8.86 -7.91
N LEU A 66 -2.79 8.37 -6.73
CA LEU A 66 -3.26 7.09 -6.19
C LEU A 66 -4.78 7.07 -5.97
N GLU A 67 -5.35 8.12 -5.37
CA GLU A 67 -6.80 8.24 -5.17
C GLU A 67 -7.60 8.18 -6.47
N ARG A 68 -7.00 8.57 -7.60
CA ARG A 68 -7.62 8.52 -8.93
C ARG A 68 -7.39 7.22 -9.68
N SER A 69 -6.28 6.53 -9.41
CA SER A 69 -5.83 5.38 -10.21
C SER A 69 -6.02 4.03 -9.51
N VAL A 70 -6.31 4.00 -8.22
CA VAL A 70 -6.42 2.78 -7.41
C VAL A 70 -7.86 2.57 -6.94
N GLU A 71 -8.32 1.32 -6.92
CA GLU A 71 -9.69 0.99 -6.49
C GLU A 71 -9.95 1.35 -5.02
N ARG A 72 -8.93 1.20 -4.17
CA ARG A 72 -9.03 1.47 -2.73
C ARG A 72 -7.78 2.15 -2.19
N VAL A 73 -8.00 3.23 -1.44
CA VAL A 73 -6.96 3.93 -0.70
C VAL A 73 -7.24 3.84 0.79
N GLU A 74 -6.21 3.57 1.59
CA GLU A 74 -6.29 3.50 3.04
C GLU A 74 -5.18 4.34 3.68
N LEU A 75 -5.58 5.39 4.39
CA LEU A 75 -4.67 6.05 5.33
C LEU A 75 -4.36 5.09 6.48
N VAL A 76 -3.10 4.93 6.83
CA VAL A 76 -2.66 4.05 7.94
C VAL A 76 -1.78 4.81 8.91
N SER A 77 -1.72 4.39 10.17
CA SER A 77 -0.73 4.92 11.11
C SER A 77 0.67 4.39 10.79
N ASP A 78 1.72 5.06 11.26
CA ASP A 78 3.10 4.61 11.08
C ASP A 78 3.33 3.22 11.68
N ALA A 79 2.72 2.94 12.83
CA ALA A 79 2.80 1.62 13.45
C ALA A 79 2.17 0.52 12.59
N VAL A 80 1.08 0.82 11.87
CA VAL A 80 0.47 -0.12 10.93
C VAL A 80 1.32 -0.27 9.67
N LEU A 81 1.83 0.84 9.11
CA LEU A 81 2.69 0.79 7.94
C LEU A 81 3.97 -0.02 8.22
N GLY A 82 4.67 0.25 9.33
CA GLY A 82 5.85 -0.51 9.76
C GLY A 82 5.56 -1.96 10.13
N GLY A 83 4.32 -2.29 10.49
CA GLY A 83 3.88 -3.67 10.69
C GLY A 83 3.54 -4.43 9.41
N MET A 84 3.36 -3.72 8.29
CA MET A 84 3.03 -4.27 6.97
C MET A 84 4.21 -4.31 6.01
N ALA A 85 5.08 -3.30 6.06
CA ALA A 85 6.23 -3.15 5.19
C ALA A 85 7.49 -3.80 5.76
N THR A 86 8.51 -3.92 4.92
CA THR A 86 9.84 -4.46 5.27
C THR A 86 10.97 -3.43 5.17
N THR A 87 10.68 -2.24 4.64
CA THR A 87 11.57 -1.07 4.57
C THR A 87 10.90 0.10 5.28
#